data_AF-A0A521JXK7-F1
#
_entry.id   AF-A0A521JXK7-F1
#
_cell.length_a   1.000
_cell.length_b   1.000
_cell.length_c   1.000
_cell.angle_alpha   90.00
_cell.angle_beta   90.00
_cell.angle_gamma   90.00
#
_symmetry.space_group_name_H-M   'P 1'
#
loop_
_entity.id
_entity.type
_entity.pdbx_description
1 polymer ?
#
loop_
_entity_poly.entity_id
_entity_poly.type
_entity_poly.pdbx_seq_one_letter_code
_entity_poly.pdbx_strand_id
1 'polypeptide(L)'
;MRWTFLVAPVLVVALVCPSAFSADGPSAGAVAAPVFQEWQIWEVKTGLVLSFEELIGALGPLDVIYLGEEHHNQWHVEAARQILQALLLQGLHPILALEMFGWDGQAALDRYLTDKEWGKDSFLKESHWAQSWGGSFGDYEPLVALARAQGLPVLALNPPKPLVRLVAKQGLAQTLTDPEMTRWGMQGEVLVDEPAYHDMIVKPLRQCHGGLSDDAYQRMYEASMFRDEGMAKVIAEALRREHTSIVAEANSKSGPIVSYTGGGHIQYQLPVPNRVRRRREGAVKQATIYLTSFEPSRAEELRSLMQESVADYLWLTPIGAQGAPKRCR
;
A
#
# COMPACT_ATOMS: atom_id res chain seq x y z
N MET A 1 -81.32 -57.30 7.10
CA MET A 1 -80.04 -56.59 6.82
C MET A 1 -79.42 -56.22 8.15
N ARG A 2 -78.30 -56.84 8.52
CA ARG A 2 -77.67 -56.66 9.84
C ARG A 2 -76.88 -55.35 9.85
N TRP A 3 -77.32 -54.39 10.66
CA TRP A 3 -76.55 -53.19 11.02
C TRP A 3 -76.07 -53.36 12.46
N THR A 4 -74.75 -53.49 12.61
CA THR A 4 -74.06 -53.52 13.91
C THR A 4 -73.86 -52.08 14.39
N PHE A 5 -74.57 -51.70 15.47
CA PHE A 5 -74.23 -50.54 16.29
C PHE A 5 -73.39 -51.02 17.47
N LEU A 6 -72.15 -50.53 17.56
CA LEU A 6 -71.25 -50.76 18.69
C LEU A 6 -71.27 -49.53 19.60
N VAL A 7 -71.66 -49.78 20.84
CA VAL A 7 -71.62 -48.86 21.99
C VAL A 7 -70.17 -48.81 22.50
N ALA A 8 -69.58 -47.61 22.57
CA ALA A 8 -68.25 -47.39 23.12
C ALA A 8 -68.33 -47.03 24.62
N PRO A 9 -67.50 -47.63 25.49
CA PRO A 9 -67.41 -47.24 26.89
C PRO A 9 -66.41 -46.09 27.09
N VAL A 10 -66.70 -45.29 28.11
CA VAL A 10 -65.91 -44.19 28.66
C VAL A 10 -64.54 -44.69 29.12
N LEU A 11 -63.45 -44.01 28.71
CA LEU A 11 -62.12 -44.18 29.28
C LEU A 11 -61.61 -42.84 29.84
N VAL A 12 -61.12 -42.91 31.07
CA VAL A 12 -60.70 -41.83 31.96
C VAL A 12 -59.45 -41.11 31.42
N VAL A 13 -59.49 -39.78 31.41
CA VAL A 13 -58.36 -38.89 31.08
C VAL A 13 -57.43 -38.78 32.29
N ALA A 14 -56.18 -39.22 32.15
CA ALA A 14 -55.09 -38.87 33.05
C ALA A 14 -54.24 -37.77 32.39
N LEU A 15 -54.19 -36.59 33.02
CA LEU A 15 -53.27 -35.52 32.64
C LEU A 15 -51.83 -35.95 32.92
N VAL A 16 -51.00 -35.96 31.89
CA VAL A 16 -49.53 -35.99 32.01
C VAL A 16 -48.99 -34.76 31.28
N CYS A 17 -48.41 -33.82 32.03
CA CYS A 17 -47.68 -32.68 31.48
C CYS A 17 -46.46 -33.17 30.67
N PRO A 18 -46.30 -32.78 29.40
CA PRO A 18 -45.04 -32.97 28.71
C PRO A 18 -44.06 -31.89 29.17
N SER A 19 -43.04 -32.30 29.91
CA SER A 19 -41.85 -31.51 30.20
C SER A 19 -41.19 -31.11 28.87
N ALA A 20 -41.08 -29.81 28.62
CA ALA A 20 -40.35 -29.27 27.48
C ALA A 20 -38.86 -29.67 27.61
N PHE A 21 -38.39 -30.52 26.71
CA PHE A 21 -36.97 -30.71 26.47
C PHE A 21 -36.48 -29.49 25.68
N SER A 22 -35.84 -28.54 26.36
CA SER A 22 -35.00 -27.54 25.69
C SER A 22 -33.79 -28.25 25.11
N ALA A 23 -33.72 -28.32 23.79
CA ALA A 23 -32.52 -28.68 23.07
C ALA A 23 -31.54 -27.50 23.11
N ASP A 24 -30.78 -27.39 24.20
CA ASP A 24 -29.59 -26.53 24.21
C ASP A 24 -28.50 -27.23 23.40
N GLY A 25 -28.46 -26.92 22.10
CA GLY A 25 -27.29 -27.20 21.28
C GLY A 25 -26.08 -26.44 21.85
N PRO A 26 -24.84 -26.93 21.64
CA PRO A 26 -23.66 -26.22 22.10
C PRO A 26 -23.67 -24.82 21.49
N SER A 27 -23.74 -23.79 22.35
CA SER A 27 -23.53 -22.41 21.91
C SER A 27 -22.19 -22.37 21.21
N ALA A 28 -22.16 -21.97 19.94
CA ALA A 28 -20.92 -21.66 19.24
C ALA A 28 -20.12 -20.70 20.14
N GLY A 29 -19.05 -21.20 20.75
CA GLY A 29 -18.22 -20.41 21.64
C GLY A 29 -17.75 -19.19 20.86
N ALA A 30 -18.04 -18.00 21.38
CA ALA A 30 -17.54 -16.76 20.78
C ALA A 30 -16.02 -16.89 20.65
N VAL A 31 -15.54 -17.01 19.41
CA VAL A 31 -14.11 -17.00 19.13
C VAL A 31 -13.60 -15.65 19.62
N ALA A 32 -12.72 -15.68 20.63
CA ALA A 32 -12.16 -14.45 21.18
C ALA A 32 -11.53 -13.64 20.03
N ALA A 33 -11.82 -12.34 19.99
CA ALA A 33 -11.27 -11.47 18.96
C ALA A 33 -9.74 -11.57 18.97
N PRO A 34 -9.09 -11.63 17.79
CA PRO A 34 -7.64 -11.72 17.71
C PRO A 34 -6.96 -10.58 18.50
N VAL A 35 -5.89 -10.93 19.20
CA VAL A 35 -5.06 -9.99 19.97
C VAL A 35 -3.90 -9.53 19.10
N PHE A 36 -3.90 -8.24 18.76
CA PHE A 36 -2.83 -7.61 18.02
C PHE A 36 -1.59 -7.38 18.89
N GLN A 37 -0.41 -7.50 18.28
CA GLN A 37 0.90 -7.28 18.91
C GLN A 37 1.87 -6.61 17.92
N GLU A 38 2.88 -5.93 18.46
CA GLU A 38 3.97 -5.37 17.65
C GLU A 38 4.67 -6.48 16.86
N TRP A 39 5.14 -6.12 15.66
CA TRP A 39 5.80 -6.95 14.67
C TRP A 39 4.97 -8.08 14.05
N GLN A 40 3.69 -8.22 14.41
CA GLN A 40 2.81 -9.16 13.72
C GLN A 40 2.60 -8.74 12.26
N ILE A 41 2.66 -9.73 11.38
CA ILE A 41 2.29 -9.63 9.97
C ILE A 41 0.97 -10.37 9.80
N TRP A 42 -0.06 -9.69 9.34
CA TRP A 42 -1.38 -10.27 9.09
C TRP A 42 -1.61 -10.38 7.59
N GLU A 43 -1.95 -11.56 7.10
CA GLU A 43 -2.59 -11.72 5.79
C GLU A 43 -4.05 -11.28 5.93
N VAL A 44 -4.39 -10.13 5.33
CA VAL A 44 -5.66 -9.45 5.57
C VAL A 44 -6.85 -10.31 5.12
N LYS A 45 -6.70 -10.98 3.97
CA LYS A 45 -7.77 -11.80 3.37
C LYS A 45 -8.20 -12.98 4.25
N THR A 46 -7.25 -13.63 4.90
CA THR A 46 -7.51 -14.84 5.71
C THR A 46 -7.62 -14.53 7.19
N GLY A 47 -7.09 -13.38 7.63
CA GLY A 47 -6.96 -13.04 9.04
C GLY A 47 -5.93 -13.90 9.75
N LEU A 48 -4.99 -14.51 9.03
CA LEU A 48 -3.91 -15.30 9.63
C LEU A 48 -2.68 -14.43 9.91
N VAL A 49 -2.01 -14.70 11.02
CA VAL A 49 -0.69 -14.14 11.32
C VAL A 49 0.36 -14.99 10.60
N LEU A 50 1.22 -14.33 9.83
CA LEU A 50 2.33 -14.95 9.12
C LEU A 50 3.65 -14.74 9.87
N SER A 51 4.58 -15.69 9.72
CA SER A 51 5.99 -15.43 9.99
C SER A 51 6.60 -14.52 8.92
N PHE A 52 7.75 -13.95 9.22
CA PHE A 52 8.49 -13.15 8.23
C PHE A 52 8.93 -14.02 7.04
N GLU A 53 9.35 -15.27 7.28
CA GLU A 53 9.74 -16.21 6.23
C GLU A 53 8.56 -16.56 5.32
N GLU A 54 7.35 -16.74 5.87
CA GLU A 54 6.12 -16.97 5.11
C GLU A 54 5.80 -15.76 4.22
N LEU A 55 5.89 -14.54 4.78
CA LEU A 55 5.73 -13.31 4.02
C LEU A 55 6.72 -13.26 2.85
N ILE A 56 8.02 -13.41 3.10
CA ILE A 56 9.04 -13.33 2.03
C ILE A 56 8.83 -14.43 0.98
N GLY A 57 8.42 -15.63 1.38
CA GLY A 57 8.05 -16.71 0.45
C GLY A 57 6.90 -16.33 -0.48
N ALA A 58 5.91 -15.56 0.01
CA ALA A 58 4.81 -15.05 -0.79
C ALA A 58 5.21 -13.85 -1.68
N LEU A 59 6.18 -13.04 -1.25
CA LEU A 59 6.60 -11.83 -1.94
C LEU A 59 7.62 -12.08 -3.07
N GLY A 60 8.55 -13.03 -2.89
CA GLY A 60 9.62 -13.30 -3.85
C GLY A 60 9.18 -13.55 -5.30
N PRO A 61 8.07 -14.30 -5.55
CA PRO A 61 7.57 -14.55 -6.91
C PRO A 61 6.78 -13.40 -7.56
N LEU A 62 6.64 -12.25 -6.91
CA LEU A 62 5.86 -11.11 -7.42
C LEU A 62 6.67 -10.26 -8.39
N ASP A 63 5.96 -9.47 -9.19
CA ASP A 63 6.55 -8.45 -10.07
C ASP A 63 6.75 -7.12 -9.31
N VAL A 64 5.79 -6.78 -8.43
CA VAL A 64 5.82 -5.53 -7.64
C VAL A 64 5.33 -5.77 -6.21
N ILE A 65 6.07 -5.22 -5.25
CA ILE A 65 5.72 -5.18 -3.84
C ILE A 65 5.57 -3.70 -3.46
N TYR A 66 4.42 -3.30 -2.93
CA TYR A 66 4.19 -1.95 -2.45
C TYR A 66 4.22 -1.92 -0.93
N LEU A 67 5.14 -1.15 -0.36
CA LEU A 67 5.27 -0.88 1.06
C LEU A 67 4.67 0.50 1.33
N GLY A 68 3.51 0.51 1.96
CA GLY A 68 2.80 1.71 2.37
C GLY A 68 3.26 2.16 3.74
N GLU A 69 4.01 3.26 3.83
CA GLU A 69 4.52 3.78 5.10
C GLU A 69 3.69 4.93 5.70
N GLU A 70 3.73 5.04 7.02
CA GLU A 70 3.62 6.33 7.71
C GLU A 70 4.96 7.07 7.60
N HIS A 71 4.97 8.25 6.96
CA HIS A 71 6.19 9.01 6.69
C HIS A 71 7.03 9.30 7.94
N HIS A 72 8.35 9.25 7.78
CA HIS A 72 9.36 9.50 8.81
C HIS A 72 9.33 8.48 9.98
N ASN A 73 8.75 7.29 9.76
CA ASN A 73 8.78 6.22 10.73
C ASN A 73 9.98 5.29 10.51
N GLN A 74 10.97 5.40 11.39
CA GLN A 74 12.17 4.56 11.36
C GLN A 74 11.90 3.04 11.37
N TRP A 75 10.80 2.59 11.96
CA TRP A 75 10.45 1.16 11.99
C TRP A 75 9.87 0.68 10.67
N HIS A 76 9.26 1.57 9.89
CA HIS A 76 8.80 1.26 8.53
C HIS A 76 9.97 1.17 7.56
N VAL A 77 10.93 2.08 7.70
CA VAL A 77 12.20 2.06 6.98
C VAL A 77 12.96 0.76 7.30
N GLU A 78 12.98 0.35 8.57
CA GLU A 78 13.59 -0.89 9.01
C GLU A 78 12.87 -2.13 8.45
N ALA A 79 11.54 -2.17 8.45
CA ALA A 79 10.77 -3.25 7.83
C ALA A 79 11.07 -3.38 6.32
N ALA A 80 11.11 -2.26 5.60
CA ALA A 80 11.49 -2.24 4.18
C ALA A 80 12.93 -2.75 3.96
N ARG A 81 13.87 -2.37 4.84
CA ARG A 81 15.25 -2.85 4.83
C ARG A 81 15.32 -4.37 5.03
N GLN A 82 14.53 -4.92 5.96
CA GLN A 82 14.45 -6.36 6.20
C GLN A 82 13.92 -7.12 4.98
N ILE A 83 12.85 -6.63 4.33
CA ILE A 83 12.32 -7.23 3.10
C ILE A 83 13.39 -7.26 2.01
N LEU A 84 14.03 -6.12 1.73
CA LEU A 84 15.08 -6.04 0.69
C LEU A 84 16.22 -7.01 0.97
N GLN A 85 16.69 -7.09 2.21
CA GLN A 85 17.75 -8.02 2.59
C GLN A 85 17.32 -9.48 2.45
N ALA A 86 16.10 -9.83 2.84
CA ALA A 86 15.60 -11.18 2.73
C ALA A 86 15.45 -11.63 1.26
N LEU A 87 14.99 -10.73 0.38
CA LEU A 87 14.96 -10.98 -1.07
C LEU A 87 16.37 -11.23 -1.62
N LEU A 88 17.35 -10.42 -1.21
CA LEU A 88 18.75 -10.60 -1.60
C LEU A 88 19.33 -11.94 -1.12
N LEU A 89 19.00 -12.37 0.11
CA LEU A 89 19.40 -13.67 0.63
C LEU A 89 18.79 -14.85 -0.15
N GLN A 90 17.65 -14.64 -0.81
CA GLN A 90 17.07 -15.62 -1.76
C GLN A 90 17.69 -15.56 -3.17
N GLY A 91 18.71 -14.72 -3.37
CA GLY A 91 19.37 -14.53 -4.67
C GLY A 91 18.57 -13.68 -5.65
N LEU A 92 17.56 -12.95 -5.17
CA LEU A 92 16.79 -12.00 -5.96
C LEU A 92 17.45 -10.62 -5.89
N HIS A 93 17.48 -9.91 -7.01
CA HIS A 93 17.99 -8.53 -7.07
C HIS A 93 16.83 -7.56 -7.30
N PRO A 94 16.19 -7.05 -6.24
CA PRO A 94 15.04 -6.15 -6.39
C PRO A 94 15.47 -4.77 -6.88
N ILE A 95 14.54 -4.08 -7.53
CA ILE A 95 14.64 -2.65 -7.81
C ILE A 95 13.93 -1.91 -6.68
N LEU A 96 14.61 -0.98 -6.01
CA LEU A 96 13.97 -0.12 -5.02
C LEU A 96 13.31 1.06 -5.73
N ALA A 97 12.08 1.40 -5.40
CA ALA A 97 11.41 2.57 -5.94
C ALA A 97 10.91 3.46 -4.81
N LEU A 98 11.29 4.74 -4.81
CA LEU A 98 11.12 5.64 -3.68
C LEU A 98 10.26 6.84 -4.05
N GLU A 99 9.18 7.06 -3.30
CA GLU A 99 8.32 8.24 -3.43
C GLU A 99 9.10 9.55 -3.22
N MET A 100 10.08 9.54 -2.32
CA MET A 100 10.74 10.75 -1.84
C MET A 100 11.50 11.52 -2.92
N PHE A 101 11.89 10.82 -3.99
CA PHE A 101 12.62 11.40 -5.12
C PHE A 101 11.68 11.74 -6.28
N GLY A 102 11.86 12.95 -6.80
CA GLY A 102 11.24 13.40 -8.04
C GLY A 102 11.97 12.87 -9.28
N TRP A 103 11.30 12.73 -10.41
CA TRP A 103 11.92 12.31 -11.68
C TRP A 103 13.09 13.19 -12.10
N ASP A 104 13.03 14.48 -11.77
CA ASP A 104 14.09 15.47 -11.97
C ASP A 104 15.35 15.21 -11.14
N GLY A 105 15.26 14.37 -10.11
CA GLY A 105 16.40 13.93 -9.31
C GLY A 105 17.00 12.57 -9.72
N GLN A 106 16.44 11.86 -10.71
CA GLN A 106 16.87 10.49 -11.06
C GLN A 106 18.36 10.41 -11.43
N ALA A 107 18.85 11.35 -12.25
CA ALA A 107 20.25 11.34 -12.68
C ALA A 107 21.24 11.50 -11.50
N ALA A 108 20.89 12.33 -10.52
CA ALA A 108 21.69 12.51 -9.31
C ALA A 108 21.66 11.27 -8.42
N LEU A 109 20.52 10.60 -8.34
CA LEU A 109 20.35 9.33 -7.62
C LEU A 109 21.18 8.22 -8.25
N ASP A 110 21.09 8.03 -9.57
CA ASP A 110 21.88 7.01 -10.30
C ASP A 110 23.38 7.25 -10.13
N ARG A 111 23.82 8.51 -10.21
CA ARG A 111 25.21 8.88 -9.98
C ARG A 111 25.64 8.57 -8.55
N TYR A 112 24.84 8.95 -7.56
CA TYR A 112 25.17 8.71 -6.16
C TYR A 112 25.30 7.21 -5.86
N LEU A 113 24.47 6.38 -6.47
CA LEU A 113 24.52 4.92 -6.30
C LEU A 113 25.77 4.28 -6.93
N THR A 114 26.25 4.81 -8.06
CA THR A 114 27.33 4.21 -8.86
C THR A 114 28.71 4.80 -8.59
N ASP A 115 28.81 6.09 -8.32
CA ASP A 115 30.04 6.82 -8.01
C ASP A 115 30.24 6.89 -6.49
N LYS A 116 31.11 6.03 -5.95
CA LYS A 116 31.40 5.94 -4.50
C LYS A 116 32.04 7.21 -3.93
N GLU A 117 32.71 7.99 -4.76
CA GLU A 117 33.38 9.23 -4.37
C GLU A 117 32.42 10.43 -4.40
N TRP A 118 31.23 10.28 -5.00
CA TRP A 118 30.24 11.35 -5.03
C TRP A 118 29.69 11.63 -3.63
N GLY A 119 29.86 12.89 -3.20
CA GLY A 119 29.48 13.34 -1.87
C GLY A 119 27.97 13.49 -1.67
N LYS A 120 27.52 13.22 -0.45
CA LYS A 120 26.10 13.32 -0.05
C LYS A 120 25.51 14.71 -0.29
N ASP A 121 26.24 15.78 0.02
CA ASP A 121 25.74 17.15 -0.12
C ASP A 121 25.43 17.51 -1.59
N SER A 122 26.31 17.14 -2.51
CA SER A 122 26.09 17.32 -3.96
C SER A 122 24.89 16.49 -4.43
N PHE A 123 24.79 15.24 -3.97
CA PHE A 123 23.64 14.38 -4.25
C PHE A 123 22.32 15.01 -3.77
N LEU A 124 22.23 15.48 -2.52
CA LEU A 124 20.99 16.05 -1.99
C LEU A 124 20.58 17.35 -2.71
N LYS A 125 21.56 18.13 -3.15
CA LYS A 125 21.32 19.34 -3.95
C LYS A 125 20.79 19.00 -5.34
N GLU A 126 21.46 18.09 -6.05
CA GLU A 126 21.12 17.75 -7.44
C GLU A 126 19.90 16.83 -7.57
N SER A 127 19.59 16.05 -6.54
CA SER A 127 18.33 15.28 -6.44
C SER A 127 17.14 16.14 -6.01
N HIS A 128 17.36 17.43 -5.76
CA HIS A 128 16.35 18.37 -5.28
C HIS A 128 15.68 17.92 -3.97
N TRP A 129 16.40 17.24 -3.07
CA TRP A 129 15.84 16.65 -1.85
C TRP A 129 15.00 17.64 -1.03
N ALA A 130 15.56 18.82 -0.78
CA ALA A 130 14.90 19.86 0.02
C ALA A 130 13.61 20.38 -0.63
N GLN A 131 13.55 20.45 -1.96
CA GLN A 131 12.39 20.90 -2.69
C GLN A 131 11.35 19.78 -2.81
N SER A 132 11.78 18.57 -3.21
CA SER A 132 10.94 17.39 -3.43
C SER A 132 10.28 16.95 -2.13
N TRP A 133 11.07 16.37 -1.22
CA TRP A 133 10.59 15.78 0.02
C TRP A 133 10.68 16.76 1.19
N GLY A 134 11.86 17.35 1.38
CA GLY A 134 12.20 18.10 2.58
C GLY A 134 12.55 17.19 3.77
N GLY A 135 12.65 17.79 4.95
CA GLY A 135 13.00 17.05 6.18
C GLY A 135 14.41 16.48 6.17
N SER A 136 14.67 15.58 7.13
CA SER A 136 15.96 14.91 7.28
C SER A 136 16.11 13.80 6.24
N PHE A 137 17.15 13.87 5.40
CA PHE A 137 17.52 12.73 4.56
C PHE A 137 17.88 11.49 5.39
N GLY A 138 18.37 11.68 6.61
CA GLY A 138 18.74 10.60 7.52
C GLY A 138 17.58 9.64 7.84
N ASP A 139 16.33 10.08 7.69
CA ASP A 139 15.16 9.23 7.89
C ASP A 139 15.09 8.12 6.83
N TYR A 140 15.57 8.38 5.60
CA TYR A 140 15.49 7.45 4.47
C TYR A 140 16.87 7.00 3.94
N GLU A 141 17.96 7.60 4.43
CA GLU A 141 19.35 7.24 4.14
C GLU A 141 19.61 5.73 4.28
N PRO A 142 19.05 4.98 5.26
CA PRO A 142 19.28 3.55 5.36
C PRO A 142 18.88 2.74 4.12
N LEU A 143 17.79 3.13 3.43
CA LEU A 143 17.35 2.44 2.20
C LEU A 143 18.28 2.75 1.02
N VAL A 144 18.65 4.01 0.85
CA VAL A 144 19.57 4.44 -0.21
C VAL A 144 20.97 3.85 0.02
N ALA A 145 21.44 3.80 1.27
CA ALA A 145 22.71 3.21 1.63
C ALA A 145 22.74 1.69 1.37
N LEU A 146 21.65 0.98 1.70
CA LEU A 146 21.52 -0.44 1.35
C LEU A 146 21.57 -0.65 -0.17
N ALA A 147 20.79 0.14 -0.93
CA ALA A 147 20.80 0.06 -2.39
C ALA A 147 22.20 0.31 -2.96
N ARG A 148 22.89 1.35 -2.50
CA ARG A 148 24.27 1.66 -2.89
C ARG A 148 25.25 0.53 -2.55
N ALA A 149 25.14 -0.04 -1.35
CA ALA A 149 26.03 -1.11 -0.89
C ALA A 149 25.85 -2.42 -1.67
N GLN A 150 24.62 -2.73 -2.08
CA GLN A 150 24.25 -3.97 -2.79
C GLN A 150 24.14 -3.79 -4.31
N GLY A 151 24.40 -2.58 -4.82
CA GLY A 151 24.27 -2.27 -6.25
C GLY A 151 22.84 -2.36 -6.78
N LEU A 152 21.83 -2.09 -5.95
CA LEU A 152 20.44 -2.11 -6.36
C LEU A 152 20.11 -0.84 -7.17
N PRO A 153 19.40 -0.97 -8.30
CA PRO A 153 18.80 0.18 -8.96
C PRO A 153 17.78 0.86 -8.03
N VAL A 154 17.73 2.19 -8.07
CA VAL A 154 16.70 2.96 -7.36
C VAL A 154 15.93 3.85 -8.33
N LEU A 155 14.60 3.76 -8.31
CA LEU A 155 13.70 4.59 -9.11
C LEU A 155 13.15 5.75 -8.28
N ALA A 156 13.22 6.96 -8.82
CA ALA A 156 12.49 8.12 -8.34
C ALA A 156 11.05 8.06 -8.83
N LEU A 157 10.09 7.95 -7.91
CA LEU A 157 8.70 7.70 -8.27
C LEU A 157 7.91 8.97 -8.53
N ASN A 158 8.16 10.04 -7.79
CA ASN A 158 7.26 11.19 -7.79
C ASN A 158 7.42 12.08 -9.03
N PRO A 159 6.32 12.62 -9.60
CA PRO A 159 6.44 13.75 -10.50
C PRO A 159 7.15 14.93 -9.80
N PRO A 160 7.91 15.76 -10.54
CA PRO A 160 8.52 16.95 -9.97
C PRO A 160 7.49 17.81 -9.23
N LYS A 161 7.81 18.23 -8.01
CA LYS A 161 6.88 18.99 -7.16
C LYS A 161 6.31 20.26 -7.81
N PRO A 162 7.05 21.02 -8.64
CA PRO A 162 6.47 22.13 -9.40
C PRO A 162 5.31 21.70 -10.32
N LEU A 163 5.41 20.52 -10.93
CA LEU A 163 4.39 19.97 -11.82
C LEU A 163 3.14 19.55 -11.04
N VAL A 164 3.30 18.89 -9.89
CA VAL A 164 2.16 18.55 -9.01
C VAL A 164 1.47 19.83 -8.50
N ARG A 165 2.24 20.86 -8.14
CA ARG A 165 1.70 22.16 -7.70
C ARG A 165 0.95 22.88 -8.82
N LEU A 166 1.39 22.72 -10.06
CA LEU A 166 0.69 23.28 -11.22
C LEU A 166 -0.72 22.69 -11.31
N VAL A 167 -0.85 21.36 -11.23
CA VAL A 167 -2.15 20.65 -11.20
C VAL A 167 -2.99 21.10 -10.00
N ALA A 168 -2.42 21.15 -8.79
CA ALA A 168 -3.15 21.58 -7.59
C ALA A 168 -3.65 23.03 -7.70
N LYS A 169 -2.97 23.90 -8.44
CA LYS A 169 -3.35 25.30 -8.61
C LYS A 169 -4.40 25.51 -9.69
N GLN A 170 -4.23 24.88 -10.85
CA GLN A 170 -5.02 25.17 -12.06
C GLN A 170 -6.08 24.10 -12.36
N GLY A 171 -5.97 22.92 -11.74
CA GLY A 171 -6.76 21.74 -12.09
C GLY A 171 -6.18 21.00 -13.28
N LEU A 172 -6.40 19.69 -13.33
CA LEU A 172 -5.70 18.79 -14.25
C LEU A 172 -5.95 19.15 -15.72
N ALA A 173 -7.22 19.31 -16.10
CA ALA A 173 -7.61 19.58 -17.48
C ALA A 173 -6.92 20.83 -18.08
N GLN A 174 -6.74 21.88 -17.28
CA GLN A 174 -6.10 23.13 -17.73
C GLN A 174 -4.59 22.97 -17.88
N THR A 175 -3.99 22.08 -17.11
CA THR A 175 -2.53 21.88 -17.11
C THR A 175 -2.03 20.95 -18.19
N LEU A 176 -2.89 20.12 -18.80
CA LEU A 176 -2.50 19.17 -19.85
C LEU A 176 -1.85 19.84 -21.08
N THR A 177 -2.18 21.11 -21.34
CA THR A 177 -1.58 21.90 -22.44
C THR A 177 -0.29 22.63 -22.05
N ASP A 178 0.11 22.59 -20.79
CA ASP A 178 1.35 23.21 -20.32
C ASP A 178 2.57 22.47 -20.94
N PRO A 179 3.58 23.18 -21.48
CA PRO A 179 4.78 22.56 -22.03
C PRO A 179 5.50 21.61 -21.07
N GLU A 180 5.38 21.82 -19.76
CA GLU A 180 5.94 20.93 -18.75
C GLU A 180 5.30 19.53 -18.79
N MET A 181 4.01 19.41 -19.13
CA MET A 181 3.36 18.11 -19.31
C MET A 181 3.96 17.34 -20.49
N THR A 182 4.28 18.01 -21.59
CA THR A 182 4.98 17.39 -22.72
C THR A 182 6.40 16.98 -22.32
N ARG A 183 7.13 17.86 -21.63
CA ARG A 183 8.52 17.62 -21.18
C ARG A 183 8.64 16.35 -20.35
N TRP A 184 7.66 16.06 -19.49
CA TRP A 184 7.63 14.88 -18.65
C TRP A 184 6.80 13.72 -19.23
N GLY A 185 6.33 13.85 -20.47
CA GLY A 185 5.53 12.84 -21.15
C GLY A 185 4.23 12.51 -20.44
N MET A 186 3.59 13.49 -19.80
CA MET A 186 2.29 13.36 -19.13
C MET A 186 1.12 13.83 -20.00
N GLN A 187 1.37 14.59 -21.07
CA GLN A 187 0.32 15.11 -21.96
C GLN A 187 -0.53 14.01 -22.62
N GLY A 188 0.08 12.88 -22.97
CA GLY A 188 -0.59 11.74 -23.60
C GLY A 188 -0.98 10.62 -22.65
N GLU A 189 -0.74 10.78 -21.35
CA GLU A 189 -1.09 9.76 -20.36
C GLU A 189 -2.60 9.74 -20.12
N VAL A 190 -3.16 8.54 -19.97
CA VAL A 190 -4.56 8.37 -19.61
C VAL A 190 -4.67 8.51 -18.09
N LEU A 191 -5.26 9.62 -17.64
CA LEU A 191 -5.54 9.92 -16.25
C LEU A 191 -7.01 9.60 -15.99
N VAL A 192 -7.25 8.49 -15.30
CA VAL A 192 -8.60 7.95 -15.09
C VAL A 192 -9.08 8.32 -13.70
N ASP A 193 -10.23 8.98 -13.66
CA ASP A 193 -11.00 9.21 -12.45
C ASP A 193 -11.80 7.94 -12.10
N GLU A 194 -11.65 7.46 -10.87
CA GLU A 194 -12.36 6.29 -10.34
C GLU A 194 -13.20 6.75 -9.14
N PRO A 195 -14.54 6.68 -9.19
CA PRO A 195 -15.38 7.24 -8.12
C PRO A 195 -15.06 6.70 -6.72
N ALA A 196 -14.73 5.41 -6.60
CA ALA A 196 -14.34 4.80 -5.32
C ALA A 196 -13.01 5.37 -4.79
N TYR A 197 -12.08 5.71 -5.69
CA TYR A 197 -10.82 6.36 -5.36
C TYR A 197 -11.04 7.83 -4.99
N HIS A 198 -11.99 8.53 -5.64
CA HIS A 198 -12.38 9.89 -5.28
C HIS A 198 -12.84 10.00 -3.82
N ASP A 199 -13.81 9.18 -3.40
CA ASP A 199 -14.31 9.20 -2.03
C ASP A 199 -13.21 8.87 -1.01
N MET A 200 -12.35 7.90 -1.34
CA MET A 200 -11.22 7.49 -0.50
C MET A 200 -10.20 8.62 -0.26
N ILE A 201 -9.97 9.49 -1.25
CA ILE A 201 -9.04 10.62 -1.13
C ILE A 201 -9.73 11.85 -0.53
N VAL A 202 -10.93 12.20 -1.01
CA VAL A 202 -11.60 13.45 -0.64
C VAL A 202 -12.10 13.42 0.80
N LYS A 203 -12.57 12.28 1.31
CA LYS A 203 -13.05 12.18 2.70
C LYS A 203 -11.96 12.49 3.73
N PRO A 204 -10.76 11.88 3.71
CA PRO A 204 -9.64 12.28 4.56
C PRO A 204 -9.20 13.72 4.35
N LEU A 205 -9.16 14.22 3.10
CA LEU A 205 -8.80 15.61 2.83
C LEU A 205 -9.76 16.60 3.50
N ARG A 206 -11.07 16.33 3.50
CA ARG A 206 -12.07 17.14 4.19
C ARG A 206 -11.88 17.13 5.70
N GLN A 207 -11.52 15.98 6.29
CA GLN A 207 -11.21 15.86 7.72
C GLN A 207 -9.91 16.62 8.07
N CYS A 208 -8.89 16.55 7.22
CA CYS A 208 -7.60 17.23 7.46
C CYS A 208 -7.61 18.74 7.20
N HIS A 209 -8.44 19.18 6.25
CA HIS A 209 -8.41 20.54 5.73
C HIS A 209 -9.84 21.08 5.61
N GLY A 210 -10.56 21.19 6.72
CA GLY A 210 -11.92 21.73 6.75
C GLY A 210 -12.02 23.18 6.26
N GLY A 211 -13.17 23.55 5.69
CA GLY A 211 -13.50 24.93 5.32
C GLY A 211 -13.01 25.39 3.94
N LEU A 212 -12.54 24.48 3.09
CA LEU A 212 -12.20 24.77 1.70
C LEU A 212 -13.44 24.65 0.79
N SER A 213 -13.40 25.27 -0.40
CA SER A 213 -14.43 25.10 -1.42
C SER A 213 -14.37 23.71 -2.06
N ASP A 214 -15.47 23.24 -2.65
CA ASP A 214 -15.50 21.98 -3.39
C ASP A 214 -14.47 21.95 -4.54
N ASP A 215 -14.31 23.07 -5.26
CA ASP A 215 -13.27 23.22 -6.30
C ASP A 215 -11.84 23.09 -5.76
N ALA A 216 -11.60 23.47 -4.51
CA ALA A 216 -10.30 23.29 -3.89
C ALA A 216 -10.04 21.82 -3.56
N TYR A 217 -11.03 21.11 -3.00
CA TYR A 217 -10.92 19.67 -2.77
C TYR A 217 -10.76 18.89 -4.08
N GLN A 218 -11.48 19.27 -5.13
CA GLN A 218 -11.36 18.65 -6.45
C GLN A 218 -9.94 18.80 -7.02
N ARG A 219 -9.34 19.99 -6.93
CA ARG A 219 -7.95 20.19 -7.39
C ARG A 219 -6.92 19.43 -6.54
N MET A 220 -7.15 19.28 -5.24
CA MET A 220 -6.30 18.46 -4.37
C MET A 220 -6.40 16.98 -4.73
N TYR A 221 -7.61 16.50 -5.02
CA TYR A 221 -7.85 15.16 -5.54
C TYR A 221 -7.12 14.94 -6.87
N GLU A 222 -7.29 15.85 -7.83
CA GLU A 222 -6.62 15.80 -9.14
C GLU A 222 -5.10 15.78 -9.01
N ALA A 223 -4.53 16.55 -8.08
CA ALA A 223 -3.10 16.52 -7.80
C ALA A 223 -2.64 15.21 -7.14
N SER A 224 -3.48 14.59 -6.31
CA SER A 224 -3.22 13.26 -5.74
C SER A 224 -3.21 12.19 -6.82
N MET A 225 -4.27 12.17 -7.65
CA MET A 225 -4.36 11.29 -8.82
C MET A 225 -3.15 11.47 -9.72
N PHE A 226 -2.78 12.71 -10.07
CA PHE A 226 -1.64 12.99 -10.93
C PHE A 226 -0.33 12.41 -10.38
N ARG A 227 -0.11 12.47 -9.06
CA ARG A 227 1.04 11.80 -8.42
C ARG A 227 0.99 10.29 -8.59
N ASP A 228 -0.14 9.67 -8.30
CA ASP A 228 -0.31 8.21 -8.42
C ASP A 228 -0.10 7.71 -9.85
N GLU A 229 -0.62 8.44 -10.83
CA GLU A 229 -0.42 8.15 -12.25
C GLU A 229 1.04 8.24 -12.65
N GLY A 230 1.73 9.25 -12.12
CA GLY A 230 3.15 9.42 -12.31
C GLY A 230 3.98 8.28 -11.71
N MET A 231 3.73 7.92 -10.44
CA MET A 231 4.43 6.81 -9.80
C MET A 231 4.17 5.49 -10.54
N ALA A 232 2.92 5.26 -10.92
CA ALA A 232 2.54 4.07 -11.67
C ALA A 232 3.18 4.00 -13.06
N LYS A 233 3.35 5.15 -13.74
CA LYS A 233 4.08 5.23 -15.02
C LYS A 233 5.52 4.73 -14.87
N VAL A 234 6.24 5.20 -13.86
CA VAL A 234 7.63 4.77 -13.60
C VAL A 234 7.72 3.27 -13.36
N ILE A 235 6.87 2.72 -12.50
CA ILE A 235 6.84 1.29 -12.20
C ILE A 235 6.48 0.48 -13.45
N ALA A 236 5.47 0.90 -14.21
CA ALA A 236 5.05 0.19 -15.41
C ALA A 236 6.14 0.18 -16.50
N GLU A 237 6.88 1.28 -16.66
CA GLU A 237 8.04 1.36 -17.56
C GLU A 237 9.18 0.45 -17.11
N ALA A 238 9.51 0.43 -15.81
CA ALA A 238 10.54 -0.46 -15.27
C ALA A 238 10.20 -1.94 -15.51
N LEU A 239 8.95 -2.35 -15.29
CA LEU A 239 8.48 -3.69 -15.62
C LEU A 239 8.60 -4.01 -17.12
N ARG A 240 8.55 -3.03 -18.03
CA ARG A 240 8.71 -3.27 -19.48
C ARG A 240 10.18 -3.49 -19.83
N ARG A 241 11.06 -2.73 -19.19
CA ARG A 241 12.52 -2.85 -19.37
C ARG A 241 13.04 -4.17 -18.83
N GLU A 242 12.63 -4.59 -17.63
CA GLU A 242 13.03 -5.90 -17.07
C GLU A 242 12.66 -7.07 -18.00
N HIS A 243 11.45 -7.07 -18.56
CA HIS A 243 11.05 -8.10 -19.55
C HIS A 243 11.97 -8.11 -20.79
N THR A 244 12.57 -6.96 -21.13
CA THR A 244 13.47 -6.80 -22.28
C THR A 244 14.94 -7.12 -21.92
N SER A 245 15.36 -6.87 -20.67
CA SER A 245 16.73 -7.02 -20.19
C SER A 245 17.10 -8.43 -19.73
N ILE A 246 16.14 -9.36 -19.63
CA ILE A 246 16.34 -10.81 -19.36
C ILE A 246 17.30 -11.48 -20.37
N VAL A 247 17.72 -10.77 -21.43
CA VAL A 247 18.71 -11.25 -22.43
C VAL A 247 20.17 -10.93 -22.06
N ALA A 248 20.47 -10.18 -20.98
CA ALA A 248 21.83 -9.72 -20.71
C ALA A 248 22.23 -9.75 -19.21
N GLU A 249 22.58 -10.95 -18.73
CA GLU A 249 23.72 -11.28 -17.84
C GLU A 249 23.42 -12.53 -17.00
N ALA A 250 24.23 -13.56 -17.21
CA ALA A 250 24.09 -14.85 -16.55
C ALA A 250 24.67 -14.77 -15.13
N ASN A 251 23.82 -14.65 -14.10
CA ASN A 251 23.92 -15.33 -12.79
C ASN A 251 23.06 -14.71 -11.67
N SER A 252 22.37 -13.58 -11.88
CA SER A 252 21.37 -13.03 -10.94
C SER A 252 19.95 -13.26 -11.45
N LYS A 253 19.01 -13.60 -10.56
CA LYS A 253 17.58 -13.60 -10.90
C LYS A 253 17.03 -12.20 -10.65
N SER A 254 16.39 -11.59 -11.65
CA SER A 254 15.64 -10.35 -11.46
C SER A 254 14.67 -10.53 -10.29
N GLY A 255 14.70 -9.60 -9.34
CA GLY A 255 13.77 -9.55 -8.23
C GLY A 255 12.57 -8.63 -8.51
N PRO A 256 11.59 -8.57 -7.60
CA PRO A 256 10.46 -7.65 -7.70
C PRO A 256 10.92 -6.18 -7.64
N ILE A 257 10.09 -5.29 -8.17
CA ILE A 257 10.16 -3.87 -7.82
C ILE A 257 9.57 -3.70 -6.42
N VAL A 258 10.36 -3.18 -5.47
CA VAL A 258 9.91 -2.84 -4.11
C VAL A 258 9.66 -1.34 -4.06
N SER A 259 8.40 -0.95 -4.14
CA SER A 259 7.95 0.44 -4.00
C SER A 259 7.79 0.80 -2.54
N TYR A 260 8.47 1.85 -2.08
CA TYR A 260 8.31 2.44 -0.76
C TYR A 260 7.66 3.82 -0.91
N THR A 261 6.39 3.89 -0.51
CA THR A 261 5.48 5.01 -0.73
C THR A 261 4.62 5.23 0.51
N GLY A 262 4.07 6.41 0.72
CA GLY A 262 3.09 6.70 1.75
C GLY A 262 1.90 5.77 1.65
N GLY A 263 1.38 5.34 2.80
CA GLY A 263 0.30 4.36 2.90
C GLY A 263 -0.89 4.67 1.99
N GLY A 264 -1.31 5.95 1.94
CA GLY A 264 -2.42 6.41 1.10
C GLY A 264 -2.27 6.12 -0.40
N HIS A 265 -1.06 5.88 -0.89
CA HIS A 265 -0.75 5.57 -2.30
C HIS A 265 -0.90 4.08 -2.64
N ILE A 266 -1.17 3.22 -1.67
CA ILE A 266 -1.31 1.76 -1.88
C ILE A 266 -2.63 1.18 -1.40
N GLN A 267 -3.41 1.92 -0.61
CA GLN A 267 -4.60 1.39 0.07
C GLN A 267 -5.61 0.81 -0.92
N TYR A 268 -6.24 -0.31 -0.53
CA TYR A 268 -7.27 -1.03 -1.28
C TYR A 268 -6.85 -1.46 -2.69
N GLN A 269 -5.53 -1.46 -2.96
CA GLN A 269 -4.94 -1.63 -4.29
C GLN A 269 -5.42 -0.58 -5.32
N LEU A 270 -6.00 0.55 -4.91
CA LEU A 270 -6.63 1.52 -5.82
C LEU A 270 -5.69 2.60 -6.37
N PRO A 271 -4.82 3.27 -5.58
CA PRO A 271 -4.03 4.40 -6.09
C PRO A 271 -2.97 3.96 -7.10
N VAL A 272 -1.76 3.62 -6.66
CA VAL A 272 -0.67 3.19 -7.54
C VAL A 272 -0.88 1.76 -8.06
N PRO A 273 -1.29 0.75 -7.25
CA PRO A 273 -1.34 -0.63 -7.73
C PRO A 273 -2.32 -0.86 -8.90
N ASN A 274 -3.53 -0.28 -8.85
CA ASN A 274 -4.48 -0.35 -9.98
C ASN A 274 -3.90 0.32 -11.23
N ARG A 275 -3.32 1.52 -11.04
CA ARG A 275 -2.72 2.33 -12.10
C ARG A 275 -1.52 1.65 -12.78
N VAL A 276 -0.77 0.83 -12.07
CA VAL A 276 0.28 -0.03 -12.66
C VAL A 276 -0.36 -1.16 -13.45
N ARG A 277 -1.34 -1.87 -12.87
CA ARG A 277 -2.02 -3.00 -13.49
C ARG A 277 -2.62 -2.65 -14.85
N ARG A 278 -3.29 -1.49 -14.96
CA ARG A 278 -3.92 -1.04 -16.21
C ARG A 278 -2.95 -0.57 -17.29
N ARG A 279 -1.71 -0.24 -16.93
CA ARG A 279 -0.64 0.20 -17.87
C ARG A 279 0.08 -0.97 -18.54
N ARG A 280 -0.26 -2.20 -18.15
CA ARG A 280 0.40 -3.42 -18.59
C ARG A 280 -0.57 -4.28 -19.38
N GLU A 281 -0.11 -4.74 -20.54
CA GLU A 281 -0.73 -5.86 -21.23
C GLU A 281 -0.33 -7.14 -20.48
N GLY A 282 -1.33 -7.86 -19.95
CA GLY A 282 -1.12 -9.08 -19.16
C GLY A 282 -1.22 -8.90 -17.65
N ALA A 283 -1.17 -10.03 -16.93
CA ALA A 283 -1.29 -10.03 -15.47
C ALA A 283 0.01 -9.53 -14.83
N VAL A 284 -0.11 -8.54 -13.94
CA VAL A 284 0.96 -8.11 -13.03
C VAL A 284 0.70 -8.75 -11.68
N LYS A 285 1.63 -9.59 -11.22
CA LYS A 285 1.62 -10.16 -9.87
C LYS A 285 2.12 -9.10 -8.91
N GLN A 286 1.23 -8.59 -8.06
CA GLN A 286 1.58 -7.54 -7.14
C GLN A 286 0.90 -7.73 -5.79
N ALA A 287 1.54 -7.24 -4.74
CA ALA A 287 0.99 -7.24 -3.39
C ALA A 287 1.28 -5.92 -2.68
N THR A 288 0.39 -5.58 -1.75
CA THR A 288 0.42 -4.38 -0.93
C THR A 288 0.64 -4.76 0.53
N ILE A 289 1.58 -4.09 1.18
CA ILE A 289 1.88 -4.22 2.61
C ILE A 289 1.68 -2.85 3.24
N TYR A 290 0.65 -2.72 4.07
CA TYR A 290 0.39 -1.50 4.79
C TYR A 290 1.11 -1.55 6.14
N LEU A 291 2.18 -0.77 6.28
CA LEU A 291 2.95 -0.62 7.50
C LEU A 291 2.23 0.38 8.41
N THR A 292 1.92 -0.03 9.63
CA THR A 292 1.24 0.86 10.56
C THR A 292 1.74 0.71 11.98
N SER A 293 1.89 1.84 12.67
CA SER A 293 2.27 1.88 14.07
C SER A 293 1.17 1.25 14.93
N PHE A 294 1.51 0.23 15.69
CA PHE A 294 0.59 -0.42 16.60
C PHE A 294 0.42 0.36 17.90
N GLU A 295 -0.83 0.72 18.18
CA GLU A 295 -1.26 1.26 19.46
C GLU A 295 -2.35 0.35 20.04
N PRO A 296 -2.17 -0.24 21.25
CA PRO A 296 -3.19 -1.12 21.85
C PRO A 296 -4.57 -0.46 21.99
N SER A 297 -4.60 0.86 22.23
CA SER A 297 -5.82 1.66 22.32
C SER A 297 -6.56 1.81 20.99
N ARG A 298 -5.94 1.45 19.86
CA ARG A 298 -6.48 1.54 18.50
C ARG A 298 -6.76 0.19 17.85
N ALA A 299 -6.85 -0.88 18.64
CA ALA A 299 -7.13 -2.23 18.14
C ALA A 299 -8.39 -2.30 17.26
N GLU A 300 -9.44 -1.52 17.57
CA GLU A 300 -10.67 -1.49 16.76
C GLU A 300 -10.45 -0.92 15.36
N GLU A 301 -9.56 0.05 15.24
CA GLU A 301 -9.24 0.64 13.96
C GLU A 301 -8.50 -0.35 13.06
N LEU A 302 -7.57 -1.13 13.62
CA LEU A 302 -6.93 -2.23 12.90
C LEU A 302 -7.95 -3.28 12.42
N ARG A 303 -9.01 -3.55 13.20
CA ARG A 303 -10.11 -4.42 12.76
C ARG A 303 -10.86 -3.82 11.57
N SER A 304 -11.13 -2.51 11.58
CA SER A 304 -11.74 -1.81 10.45
C SER A 304 -10.86 -1.94 9.20
N LEU A 305 -9.55 -1.68 9.33
CA LEU A 305 -8.60 -1.82 8.23
C LEU A 305 -8.57 -3.24 7.62
N MET A 306 -8.65 -4.27 8.47
CA MET A 306 -8.74 -5.66 8.01
C MET A 306 -10.08 -5.94 7.31
N GLN A 307 -11.20 -5.51 7.89
CA GLN A 307 -12.53 -5.71 7.34
C GLN A 307 -12.72 -5.00 5.99
N GLU A 308 -12.15 -3.81 5.85
CA GLU A 308 -12.18 -3.01 4.64
C GLU A 308 -11.15 -3.45 3.60
N SER A 309 -10.31 -4.46 3.91
CA SER A 309 -9.27 -4.96 3.01
C SER A 309 -8.30 -3.86 2.55
N VAL A 310 -7.75 -3.09 3.51
CA VAL A 310 -6.88 -1.95 3.21
C VAL A 310 -5.63 -2.32 2.39
N ALA A 311 -5.14 -3.55 2.49
CA ALA A 311 -4.00 -4.07 1.75
C ALA A 311 -4.06 -5.61 1.74
N ASP A 312 -3.14 -6.26 1.03
CA ASP A 312 -2.98 -7.72 1.08
C ASP A 312 -2.40 -8.17 2.44
N TYR A 313 -1.46 -7.38 2.97
CA TYR A 313 -0.85 -7.60 4.26
C TYR A 313 -0.88 -6.33 5.14
N LEU A 314 -1.04 -6.53 6.44
CA LEU A 314 -0.79 -5.51 7.46
C LEU A 314 0.45 -5.89 8.24
N TRP A 315 1.40 -4.97 8.38
CA TRP A 315 2.54 -5.15 9.27
C TRP A 315 2.46 -4.13 10.40
N LEU A 316 2.24 -4.65 11.60
CA LEU A 316 2.17 -3.86 12.83
C LEU A 316 3.58 -3.57 13.31
N THR A 317 4.01 -2.31 13.31
CA THR A 317 5.35 -1.94 13.82
C THR A 317 5.22 -1.17 15.13
N PRO A 318 6.31 -1.00 15.91
CA PRO A 318 6.32 -0.06 17.01
C PRO A 318 6.07 1.38 16.53
N ILE A 319 5.69 2.24 17.47
CA ILE A 319 5.53 3.68 17.21
C ILE A 319 6.91 4.29 16.92
N GLY A 320 7.00 5.08 15.84
CA GLY A 320 8.21 5.81 15.47
C GLY A 320 8.62 6.87 16.51
N ALA A 321 9.87 7.33 16.45
CA ALA A 321 10.39 8.36 17.38
C ALA A 321 9.62 9.69 17.34
N GLN A 322 8.92 9.98 16.24
CA GLN A 322 8.07 11.18 16.09
C GLN A 322 6.66 11.02 16.72
N GLY A 323 6.40 9.87 17.34
CA GLY A 323 5.10 9.50 17.91
C GLY A 323 4.17 8.89 16.86
N ALA A 324 2.96 8.54 17.31
CA ALA A 324 1.94 7.99 16.44
C ALA A 324 1.50 9.01 15.38
N PRO A 325 1.08 8.57 14.18
CA PRO A 325 0.55 9.46 13.16
C PRO A 325 -0.57 10.34 13.71
N LYS A 326 -0.47 11.64 13.46
CA LYS A 326 -1.55 12.58 13.76
C LYS A 326 -2.69 12.29 12.79
N ARG A 327 -3.81 11.84 13.32
CA ARG A 327 -5.05 11.68 12.54
C ARG A 327 -5.84 12.98 12.57
N CYS A 328 -6.28 13.39 11.40
CA CYS A 328 -7.23 14.47 11.23
C CYS A 328 -8.57 14.06 11.86
N ARG A 329 -9.29 15.03 12.42
CA ARG A 329 -10.59 14.81 13.06
C ARG A 329 -11.71 15.20 12.12
#